data_AF-A0A3D4LNA9-F1
#
_entry.id   AF-A0A3D4LNA9-F1
#
_cell.length_a   1.000
_cell.length_b   1.000
_cell.length_c   1.000
_cell.angle_alpha   90.00
_cell.angle_beta   90.00
_cell.angle_gamma   90.00
#
_symmetry.space_group_name_H-M   'P 1'
#
loop_
_entity.id
_entity.type
_entity.pdbx_description
1 polymer ?
#
loop_
_entity_poly.entity_id
_entity_poly.type
_entity_poly.pdbx_seq_one_letter_code
_entity_poly.pdbx_strand_id
1 'polypeptide(L)' 'TALTFFLGEMGDKTQLTCMTLSMDAHYPSVVLAGSVTAMLSIGLAGIIVGTSLTKFLPSYIIKTISGLIFIIFGIIRMII' A
#
# COMPACT_ATOMS: atom_id res chain seq x y z
N THR A 1 -7.04 8.10 10.22
CA THR A 1 -6.18 6.96 9.83
C THR A 1 -6.72 6.25 8.61
N ALA A 2 -7.93 5.70 8.64
CA ALA A 2 -8.51 5.03 7.47
C ALA A 2 -8.88 6.01 6.34
N LEU A 3 -9.56 7.13 6.64
CA LEU A 3 -9.90 8.15 5.64
C LEU A 3 -8.64 8.77 5.01
N THR A 4 -7.63 9.08 5.82
CA THR A 4 -6.36 9.63 5.34
C THR A 4 -5.56 8.64 4.50
N PHE A 5 -5.57 7.35 4.87
CA PHE A 5 -4.99 6.29 4.05
C PHE A 5 -5.74 6.15 2.72
N PHE A 6 -7.07 6.08 2.77
CA PHE A 6 -7.91 5.95 1.58
C PHE A 6 -7.73 7.13 0.61
N LEU A 7 -7.72 8.36 1.13
CA LEU A 7 -7.52 9.56 0.32
C LEU A 7 -6.09 9.67 -0.24
N GLY A 8 -5.09 9.11 0.46
CA GLY A 8 -3.71 9.04 -0.02
C GLY A 8 -3.50 7.96 -1.09
N GLU A 9 -4.25 6.88 -1.04
CA GLU A 9 -4.21 5.78 -2.01
C GLU A 9 -5.10 6.05 -3.25
N MET A 10 -6.09 6.93 -3.14
CA MET A 10 -6.98 7.27 -4.27
C MET A 10 -6.22 7.93 -5.42
N GLY A 11 -6.23 7.29 -6.58
CA GLY A 11 -5.57 7.80 -7.79
C GLY A 11 -4.07 7.48 -7.86
N ASP A 12 -3.55 6.59 -7.02
CA ASP A 12 -2.15 6.15 -7.10
C ASP A 12 -1.86 5.33 -8.38
N LYS A 13 -0.59 5.30 -8.77
CA LYS A 13 -0.05 4.53 -9.89
C LYS A 13 -0.44 3.06 -9.84
N THR A 14 -0.58 2.47 -8.65
CA THR A 14 -1.07 1.10 -8.49
C THR A 14 -2.50 0.93 -9.01
N GLN A 15 -3.41 1.89 -8.77
CA GLN A 15 -4.80 1.82 -9.26
C GLN A 15 -4.85 1.91 -10.79
N LEU A 16 -4.05 2.80 -11.39
CA LEU A 16 -3.91 2.88 -12.85
C LEU A 16 -3.35 1.58 -13.44
N THR A 17 -2.37 0.96 -12.76
CA THR A 17 -1.80 -0.33 -13.17
C THR A 17 -2.86 -1.44 -13.13
N CYS A 18 -3.69 -1.49 -12.09
CA CYS A 18 -4.81 -2.44 -12.00
C CYS A 18 -5.85 -2.21 -13.10
N MET A 19 -6.15 -0.95 -13.45
CA MET A 19 -7.03 -0.63 -14.57
C MET A 19 -6.44 -1.13 -15.90
N THR A 20 -5.16 -0.86 -16.18
CA THR A 20 -4.51 -1.36 -17.40
C THR A 20 -4.43 -2.88 -17.45
N LEU A 21 -4.14 -3.53 -16.32
CA LEU A 21 -4.12 -5.00 -16.20
C LEU A 21 -5.50 -5.57 -16.49
N SER A 22 -6.56 -4.91 -16.00
CA SER A 22 -7.93 -5.35 -16.27
C SER A 22 -8.30 -5.21 -17.73
N MET A 23 -7.85 -4.15 -18.42
CA MET A 23 -8.16 -3.94 -19.84
C MET A 23 -7.49 -4.96 -20.77
N ASP A 24 -6.31 -5.47 -20.40
CA ASP A 24 -5.59 -6.50 -21.16
C ASP A 24 -6.08 -7.93 -20.83
N ALA A 25 -6.93 -8.08 -19.83
CA ALA A 25 -7.44 -9.38 -19.42
C ALA A 25 -8.58 -9.89 -20.31
N HIS A 26 -8.64 -11.20 -20.50
CA HIS A 26 -9.73 -11.87 -21.22
C HIS A 26 -11.12 -11.64 -20.57
N TYR A 27 -11.14 -11.35 -19.26
CA TYR A 27 -12.35 -11.01 -18.49
C TYR A 27 -12.12 -9.71 -17.67
N PRO A 28 -12.25 -8.53 -18.29
CA PRO A 28 -11.83 -7.27 -17.71
C PRO A 28 -12.58 -6.91 -16.42
N SER A 29 -13.90 -7.15 -16.39
CA SER A 29 -14.74 -6.86 -15.22
C SER A 29 -14.36 -7.70 -13.99
N VAL A 30 -14.03 -8.98 -14.19
CA VAL A 30 -13.66 -9.91 -13.11
C VAL A 30 -12.29 -9.56 -12.55
N VAL A 31 -11.33 -9.24 -13.43
CA VAL A 31 -9.97 -8.85 -13.01
C VAL A 31 -9.97 -7.50 -12.30
N LEU A 32 -10.78 -6.54 -12.76
CA LEU A 32 -10.97 -5.27 -12.08
C LEU A 32 -11.57 -5.48 -10.68
N ALA A 33 -12.67 -6.23 -10.58
CA ALA A 33 -13.33 -6.50 -9.30
C ALA A 33 -12.40 -7.24 -8.32
N GLY A 34 -11.64 -8.23 -8.80
CA GLY A 34 -10.64 -8.94 -8.00
C GLY A 34 -9.54 -8.00 -7.50
N SER A 35 -9.01 -7.16 -8.38
CA SER A 35 -7.95 -6.20 -8.05
C SER A 35 -8.39 -5.15 -7.03
N VAL A 36 -9.61 -4.60 -7.19
CA VAL A 36 -10.20 -3.65 -6.24
C VAL A 36 -10.43 -4.31 -4.88
N THR A 37 -10.95 -5.54 -4.86
CA THR A 37 -11.18 -6.29 -3.61
C THR A 37 -9.86 -6.62 -2.91
N ALA A 38 -8.82 -6.98 -3.67
CA ALA A 38 -7.49 -7.22 -3.14
C ALA A 38 -6.88 -5.95 -2.53
N MET A 39 -6.98 -4.79 -3.20
CA MET A 39 -6.51 -3.52 -2.66
C MET A 39 -7.23 -3.14 -1.36
N LEU A 40 -8.55 -3.24 -1.33
CA LEU A 40 -9.34 -2.95 -0.13
C LEU A 40 -8.96 -3.86 1.04
N SER A 41 -8.83 -5.18 0.78
CA SER A 41 -8.46 -6.14 1.83
C SER A 41 -7.05 -5.92 2.36
N ILE A 42 -6.07 -5.64 1.49
CA ILE A 42 -4.68 -5.32 1.89
C ILE A 42 -4.64 -4.01 2.70
N GLY A 43 -5.35 -2.97 2.27
CA GLY A 43 -5.44 -1.71 3.00
C GLY A 43 -6.03 -1.88 4.40
N LEU A 44 -7.13 -2.63 4.51
CA LEU A 44 -7.75 -2.95 5.80
C LEU A 44 -6.81 -3.74 6.71
N ALA A 45 -6.15 -4.78 6.17
CA ALA A 45 -5.16 -5.56 6.91
C ALA A 45 -4.00 -4.67 7.40
N GLY A 46 -3.50 -3.77 6.55
CA GLY A 46 -2.46 -2.81 6.90
C GLY A 46 -2.86 -1.88 8.04
N ILE A 47 -4.08 -1.37 8.06
CA ILE A 47 -4.59 -0.53 9.16
C ILE A 47 -4.71 -1.33 10.46
N ILE A 48 -5.25 -2.55 10.40
CA ILE A 48 -5.39 -3.42 11.58
C ILE A 48 -4.02 -3.78 12.17
N VAL A 49 -3.08 -4.18 11.32
CA VAL A 49 -1.72 -4.53 11.73
C VAL A 49 -0.98 -3.30 12.25
N GLY A 50 -1.02 -2.16 11.54
CA GLY A 50 -0.34 -0.94 11.96
C GLY A 50 -0.85 -0.38 13.29
N THR A 51 -2.16 -0.40 13.51
CA THR A 51 -2.76 0.03 14.78
C THR A 51 -2.44 -0.93 15.92
N SER A 52 -2.41 -2.24 15.66
CA SER A 52 -2.01 -3.25 16.65
C SER A 52 -0.53 -3.14 17.01
N LEU A 53 0.34 -2.95 16.02
CA LEU A 53 1.78 -2.85 16.21
C LEU A 53 2.16 -1.62 17.05
N THR A 54 1.46 -0.51 16.86
CA THR A 54 1.64 0.73 17.65
C THR A 54 1.23 0.56 19.12
N LYS A 55 0.40 -0.44 19.47
CA LYS A 55 0.08 -0.76 20.87
C LYS A 55 1.19 -1.51 21.59
N PHE A 56 1.97 -2.31 20.86
CA PHE A 56 3.06 -3.12 21.43
C PHE A 56 4.42 -2.43 21.36
N LEU A 57 4.63 -1.55 20.38
CA LEU A 57 5.90 -0.87 20.15
C LEU A 57 5.78 0.65 20.35
N PRO A 58 6.72 1.28 21.09
CA PRO A 58 6.79 2.73 21.21
C PRO A 58 6.92 3.40 19.82
N SER A 59 6.19 4.49 19.61
CA SER A 59 6.15 5.20 18.32
C SER A 59 7.53 5.69 17.84
N TYR A 60 8.48 5.92 18.76
CA TYR A 60 9.85 6.31 18.41
C TYR A 60 10.58 5.21 17.62
N ILE A 61 10.40 3.94 18.00
CA ILE A 61 11.07 2.80 17.35
C ILE A 61 10.54 2.63 15.92
N ILE A 62 9.22 2.67 15.76
CA ILE A 62 8.54 2.55 14.46
C ILE A 62 9.03 3.64 13.49
N LYS A 63 9.14 4.88 13.99
CA LYS A 63 9.54 6.03 13.19
C LYS A 63 11.03 5.97 12.79
N THR A 64 11.91 5.56 13.70
CA THR A 64 13.34 5.39 13.40
C THR A 64 13.56 4.26 12.39
N ILE A 65 12.91 3.10 12.57
CA ILE A 65 13.02 1.98 11.65
C ILE A 65 12.48 2.35 10.26
N SER A 66 11.31 2.99 10.19
CA SER A 66 10.74 3.45 8.92
C SER A 66 11.68 4.41 8.19
N GLY A 67 12.26 5.38 8.90
CA GLY A 67 13.25 6.31 8.32
C GLY A 67 14.49 5.60 7.78
N LEU A 68 15.03 4.64 8.53
CA LEU A 68 16.18 3.84 8.09
C LEU A 68 15.87 3.05 6.81
N ILE A 69 14.70 2.41 6.76
CA ILE A 69 14.24 1.66 5.58
C ILE A 69 14.11 2.58 4.37
N PHE A 70 13.55 3.78 4.54
CA PHE A 70 13.44 4.76 3.46
C PHE A 70 14.82 5.23 2.94
N ILE A 71 15.79 5.45 3.83
CA ILE A 71 17.16 5.80 3.44
C ILE A 71 17.78 4.66 2.62
N ILE A 72 17.64 3.42 3.09
CA ILE A 72 18.15 2.23 2.39
C ILE A 72 17.53 2.10 1.01
N PHE A 73 16.20 2.19 0.89
CA PHE A 73 15.52 2.16 -0.41
C PHE A 73 15.96 3.31 -1.33
N GLY A 74 16.15 4.51 -0.80
CA GLY A 74 16.63 5.67 -1.55
C GLY A 74 18.04 5.44 -2.12
N ILE A 75 18.96 4.91 -1.30
CA ILE A 75 20.32 4.56 -1.75
C ILE A 75 20.27 3.46 -2.83
N ILE A 76 19.51 2.39 -2.60
CA ILE A 76 19.38 1.29 -3.56
C ILE A 76 18.86 1.81 -4.91
N ARG A 77 17.82 2.66 -4.90
CA ARG A 77 17.23 3.24 -6.12
C ARG A 77 18.09 4.31 -6.79
N MET A 78 19.09 4.84 -6.10
CA MET A 78 20.08 5.73 -6.69
C MET A 78 21.20 4.95 -7.39
N ILE A 79 21.52 3.74 -6.91
CA ILE A 79 22.57 2.87 -7.47
C ILE A 79 22.05 2.06 -8.68
N ILE A 80 20.81 1.55 -8.62
CA ILE A 80 20.16 0.75 -9.66
C ILE A 80 19.40 1.65 -10.63
#